data_AF-X1G8K2-F1
#
_entry.id   AF-X1G8K2-F1
#
_cell.length_a   1.000
_cell.length_b   1.000
_cell.length_c   1.000
_cell.angle_alpha   90.00
_cell.angle_beta   90.00
_cell.angle_gamma   90.00
#
_symmetry.space_group_name_H-M   'P 1'
#
loop_
_entity.id
_entity.type
_entity.pdbx_description
1 polymer ?
#
loop_
_entity_poly.entity_id
_entity_poly.type
_entity_poly.pdbx_seq_one_letter_code
_entity_poly.pdbx_strand_id
1 'polypeptide(L)'
;MKPRNKFLLYSGGLDSFIAYHYIKKHGTSAIPVYVKVGARYQNKELTAVEKTLPGTHILDGINLSNREEPNANIPGRNFHLCDTIAYWYGYIAKIKKLTMFLVTQLGET
;
A
#
# COMPACT_ATOMS: atom_id res chain seq x y z
N MET A 1 -21.12 15.76 1.47
CA MET A 1 -19.64 15.67 1.50
C MET A 1 -19.16 14.91 0.27
N LYS A 2 -18.18 15.40 -0.49
CA LYS A 2 -17.55 14.59 -1.55
C LYS A 2 -16.95 13.33 -0.89
N PRO A 3 -17.12 12.12 -1.49
CA PRO A 3 -16.48 10.92 -0.96
C PRO A 3 -14.97 11.17 -0.90
N ARG A 4 -14.39 11.01 0.29
CA ARG A 4 -12.93 11.01 0.43
C ARG A 4 -12.48 9.64 -0.05
N ASN A 5 -11.81 9.59 -1.19
CA ASN A 5 -11.17 8.36 -1.64
C ASN A 5 -10.08 8.01 -0.63
N LYS A 6 -10.28 6.94 0.13
CA LYS A 6 -9.29 6.39 1.06
C LYS A 6 -8.57 5.26 0.36
N PHE A 7 -7.25 5.22 0.50
CA PHE A 7 -6.42 4.14 -0.04
C PHE A 7 -5.92 3.29 1.10
N LEU A 8 -5.94 1.98 0.90
CA LEU A 8 -5.29 1.03 1.78
C LEU A 8 -4.13 0.41 1.01
N LEU A 9 -2.91 0.65 1.48
CA LEU A 9 -1.74 -0.09 1.01
C LEU A 9 -1.89 -1.54 1.48
N TYR A 10 -2.19 -2.44 0.54
CA TYR A 10 -2.55 -3.82 0.79
C TYR A 10 -1.46 -4.74 0.27
N SER A 11 -0.80 -5.49 1.15
CA SER A 11 0.34 -6.36 0.81
C SER A 11 -0.01 -7.85 0.70
N GLY A 12 -1.24 -8.23 1.07
CA GLY A 12 -1.63 -9.63 1.25
C GLY A 12 -1.13 -10.24 2.56
N GLY A 13 -0.42 -9.47 3.39
CA GLY A 13 -0.07 -9.86 4.76
C GLY A 13 -1.25 -9.72 5.73
N LEU A 14 -1.13 -10.41 6.88
CA LEU A 14 -2.19 -10.47 7.90
C LEU A 14 -2.64 -9.09 8.37
N ASP A 15 -1.70 -8.16 8.60
CA ASP A 15 -2.01 -6.82 9.09
C ASP A 15 -2.87 -6.03 8.09
N SER A 16 -2.48 -6.05 6.83
CA SER A 16 -3.23 -5.38 5.76
C SER A 16 -4.60 -6.03 5.53
N PHE A 17 -4.72 -7.34 5.73
CA PHE A 17 -5.98 -8.09 5.68
C PHE A 17 -6.93 -7.71 6.82
N ILE A 18 -6.42 -7.69 8.06
CA ILE A 18 -7.18 -7.24 9.23
C ILE A 18 -7.62 -5.79 9.03
N ALA A 19 -6.73 -4.90 8.59
CA ALA A 19 -7.04 -3.50 8.34
C ALA A 19 -8.18 -3.34 7.31
N TYR A 20 -8.14 -4.08 6.20
CA TYR A 20 -9.20 -4.06 5.20
C TYR A 20 -10.56 -4.46 5.79
N HIS A 21 -10.61 -5.60 6.49
CA HIS A 21 -11.85 -6.10 7.09
C HIS A 21 -12.36 -5.20 8.21
N TYR A 22 -11.47 -4.59 8.99
CA TYR A 22 -11.83 -3.61 10.01
C TYR A 22 -12.47 -2.36 9.37
N ILE A 23 -11.83 -1.78 8.35
CA ILE A 23 -12.37 -0.63 7.62
C ILE A 23 -13.77 -0.93 7.07
N LYS A 24 -13.94 -2.10 6.42
CA LYS A 24 -15.21 -2.56 5.87
C LYS A 24 -16.29 -2.75 6.95
N LYS A 25 -15.94 -3.38 8.08
CA LYS A 25 -16.86 -3.61 9.21
C LYS A 25 -17.42 -2.30 9.79
N HIS A 26 -16.62 -1.23 9.80
CA HIS A 26 -17.02 0.08 10.31
C HIS A 26 -17.65 0.99 9.25
N GLY A 27 -18.16 0.43 8.15
CA GLY A 27 -18.93 1.16 7.13
C GLY A 27 -18.13 2.17 6.32
N THR A 28 -16.79 2.11 6.38
CA THR A 28 -15.92 2.93 5.55
C THR A 28 -15.49 2.14 4.32
N SER A 29 -15.40 2.80 3.17
CA SER A 29 -14.74 2.24 1.98
C SER A 29 -13.28 2.71 1.89
N ALA A 30 -12.39 1.78 1.54
CA ALA A 30 -11.04 2.06 1.10
C ALA A 30 -10.77 1.27 -0.18
N ILE A 31 -10.03 1.88 -1.10
CA ILE A 31 -9.57 1.26 -2.33
C ILE A 31 -8.28 0.53 -1.97
N PRO A 32 -8.24 -0.81 -2.03
CA PRO A 32 -7.02 -1.56 -1.78
C PRO A 32 -6.05 -1.37 -2.96
N VAL A 33 -4.80 -1.08 -2.64
CA VAL A 33 -3.73 -0.85 -3.62
C VAL A 33 -2.47 -1.60 -3.20
N TYR A 34 -1.90 -2.38 -4.11
CA TYR A 34 -0.56 -2.94 -3.99
C TYR A 34 0.40 -2.15 -4.89
N VAL A 35 1.57 -1.80 -4.38
CA VAL A 35 2.61 -1.11 -5.15
C VAL A 35 3.79 -2.05 -5.35
N LYS A 36 4.09 -2.35 -6.61
CA LYS A 36 5.28 -3.09 -7.01
C LYS A 36 6.52 -2.23 -6.74
N VAL A 37 7.46 -2.75 -5.96
CA VAL A 37 8.72 -2.07 -5.61
C VAL A 37 9.95 -2.93 -5.90
N GLY A 38 9.79 -4.06 -6.57
CA GLY A 38 10.89 -4.95 -6.93
C GLY A 38 11.50 -5.75 -5.78
N ALA A 39 10.84 -5.79 -4.61
CA ALA A 39 11.30 -6.59 -3.46
C ALA A 39 11.38 -8.08 -3.83
N ARG A 40 12.30 -8.84 -3.20
CA ARG A 40 12.53 -10.25 -3.59
C ARG A 40 11.30 -11.15 -3.42
N TYR A 41 10.39 -10.78 -2.53
CA TYR A 41 9.14 -11.52 -2.27
C TYR A 41 7.91 -10.96 -2.97
N GLN A 42 8.06 -9.98 -3.87
CA GLN A 42 6.94 -9.32 -4.56
C GLN A 42 5.99 -10.33 -5.23
N ASN A 43 6.50 -11.35 -5.92
CA ASN A 43 5.65 -12.33 -6.60
C ASN A 43 4.82 -13.17 -5.61
N LYS A 44 5.37 -13.45 -4.43
CA LYS A 44 4.66 -14.13 -3.34
C LYS A 44 3.58 -13.22 -2.74
N GLU A 45 3.91 -11.95 -2.51
CA GLU A 45 2.95 -10.94 -2.06
C GLU A 45 1.80 -10.78 -3.07
N LEU A 46 2.09 -10.64 -4.37
CA LEU A 46 1.08 -10.55 -5.44
C LEU A 46 0.15 -11.76 -5.46
N THR A 47 0.70 -12.97 -5.36
CA THR A 47 -0.10 -14.20 -5.27
C THR A 47 -1.01 -14.19 -4.04
N ALA A 48 -0.53 -13.69 -2.90
CA ALA A 48 -1.33 -13.55 -1.69
C ALA A 48 -2.43 -12.48 -1.88
N VAL A 49 -2.10 -11.34 -2.48
CA VAL A 49 -3.04 -10.25 -2.79
C VAL A 49 -4.18 -10.75 -3.67
N GLU A 50 -3.87 -11.43 -4.78
CA GLU A 50 -4.86 -11.96 -5.71
C GLU A 50 -5.79 -12.99 -5.07
N LYS A 51 -5.26 -13.85 -4.20
CA LYS A 51 -6.05 -14.87 -3.48
C LYS A 51 -6.94 -14.28 -2.39
N THR A 52 -6.44 -13.29 -1.66
CA THR A 52 -7.12 -12.78 -0.44
C THR A 52 -8.05 -11.62 -0.73
N LEU A 53 -7.71 -10.78 -1.71
CA LEU A 53 -8.51 -9.62 -2.10
C LEU A 53 -8.45 -9.38 -3.62
N PRO A 54 -9.13 -10.23 -4.41
CA PRO A 54 -9.21 -10.06 -5.86
C PRO A 54 -9.87 -8.70 -6.18
N GLY A 55 -9.23 -7.91 -7.04
CA GLY A 55 -9.63 -6.53 -7.34
C GLY A 55 -8.79 -5.45 -6.66
N THR A 56 -7.74 -5.83 -5.92
CA THR A 56 -6.70 -4.89 -5.49
C THR A 56 -6.03 -4.22 -6.69
N HIS A 57 -5.93 -2.89 -6.68
CA HIS A 57 -5.25 -2.17 -7.76
C HIS A 57 -3.75 -2.39 -7.66
N ILE A 58 -3.13 -2.88 -8.73
CA ILE A 58 -1.69 -3.10 -8.79
C ILE A 58 -1.05 -1.91 -9.50
N LEU A 59 -0.16 -1.21 -8.81
CA LEU A 59 0.58 -0.07 -9.35
C LEU A 59 2.06 -0.42 -9.50
N ASP A 60 2.70 0.15 -10.52
CA ASP A 60 4.15 0.17 -10.65
C ASP A 60 4.72 1.34 -9.85
N GLY A 61 5.60 1.04 -8.90
CA GLY A 61 6.35 2.02 -8.12
C GLY A 61 7.82 2.08 -8.54
N ILE A 62 8.60 2.84 -7.78
CA ILE A 62 10.06 2.88 -7.92
C ILE A 62 10.62 1.50 -7.55
N ASN A 63 11.54 0.97 -8.36
CA ASN A 63 12.24 -0.26 -8.03
C ASN A 63 13.26 0.00 -6.89
N LEU A 64 13.04 -0.64 -5.75
CA LEU A 64 13.82 -0.52 -4.53
C LEU A 64 14.66 -1.78 -4.24
N SER A 65 14.74 -2.72 -5.19
CA SER A 65 15.45 -4.00 -4.99
C SER A 65 16.92 -3.82 -4.59
N ASN A 66 17.56 -2.75 -5.07
CA ASN A 66 18.94 -2.39 -4.74
C ASN A 66 19.13 -1.81 -3.33
N ARG A 67 18.04 -1.48 -2.62
CA ARG A 67 18.05 -0.98 -1.24
C ARG A 67 17.62 -2.05 -0.24
N GLU A 68 17.30 -3.24 -0.70
CA GLU A 68 16.84 -4.34 0.14
C GLU A 68 18.02 -4.94 0.92
N GLU A 69 17.88 -4.99 2.24
CA GLU A 69 18.84 -5.56 3.17
C GLU A 69 18.78 -7.12 3.15
N PRO A 70 19.77 -7.82 3.73
CA PRO A 70 19.77 -9.29 3.77
C PRO A 70 18.51 -9.90 4.38
N ASN A 71 17.90 -9.24 5.36
CA ASN A 71 16.65 -9.61 6.03
C ASN A 71 15.37 -9.26 5.22
N ALA A 72 15.49 -8.83 3.97
CA ALA A 72 14.41 -8.35 3.11
C ALA A 72 13.72 -7.05 3.58
N ASN A 73 14.33 -6.34 4.54
CA ASN A 73 13.91 -5.00 4.89
C ASN A 73 14.32 -4.02 3.78
N ILE A 74 13.45 -3.05 3.48
CA ILE A 74 13.77 -1.94 2.58
C ILE A 74 13.64 -0.66 3.41
N PRO A 75 14.76 0.00 3.76
CA PRO A 75 14.73 1.21 4.58
C PRO A 75 13.81 2.29 3.97
N GLY A 76 12.87 2.77 4.79
CA GLY A 76 11.90 3.77 4.37
C GLY A 76 10.88 3.28 3.33
N ARG A 77 10.69 1.97 3.13
CA ARG A 77 9.70 1.40 2.19
C ARG A 77 8.35 2.10 2.30
N ASN A 78 7.84 2.23 3.51
CA ASN A 78 6.54 2.83 3.78
C ASN A 78 6.42 4.26 3.24
N PHE A 79 7.48 5.06 3.33
CA PHE A 79 7.51 6.40 2.75
C PHE A 79 7.43 6.36 1.22
N HIS A 80 8.18 5.47 0.57
CA HIS A 80 8.13 5.31 -0.90
C HIS A 80 6.77 4.83 -1.40
N LEU A 81 6.12 3.91 -0.67
CA LEU A 81 4.78 3.43 -0.99
C LEU A 81 3.78 4.60 -0.94
N CYS A 82 3.87 5.38 0.13
CA CYS A 82 3.06 6.56 0.36
C CYS A 82 3.26 7.64 -0.73
N ASP A 83 4.50 7.93 -1.10
CA ASP A 83 4.84 8.86 -2.17
C ASP A 83 4.32 8.39 -3.53
N THR A 84 4.45 7.09 -3.82
CA THR A 84 3.92 6.51 -5.07
C THR A 84 2.40 6.69 -5.19
N ILE A 85 1.66 6.43 -4.11
CA ILE A 85 0.21 6.67 -4.09
C ILE A 85 -0.10 8.16 -4.24
N ALA A 86 0.65 9.02 -3.55
CA ALA A 86 0.47 10.46 -3.61
C ALA A 86 0.72 11.01 -5.02
N TYR A 87 1.76 10.55 -5.69
CA TYR A 87 2.07 10.88 -7.07
C TYR A 87 0.97 10.38 -8.02
N TRP A 88 0.62 9.09 -7.95
CA TRP A 88 -0.37 8.48 -8.83
C TRP A 88 -1.74 9.17 -8.68
N TYR A 89 -2.20 9.40 -7.45
CA TYR A 89 -3.49 10.06 -7.20
C TYR A 89 -3.45 11.58 -7.36
N GLY A 90 -2.36 12.24 -6.98
CA GLY A 90 -2.19 13.69 -7.14
C GLY A 90 -2.20 14.08 -8.61
N TYR A 91 -1.49 13.31 -9.44
CA TYR A 91 -1.42 13.53 -10.88
C TYR A 91 -2.73 13.17 -11.59
N ILE A 92 -3.31 11.99 -11.31
CA ILE A 92 -4.50 11.49 -12.02
C ILE A 92 -5.79 12.19 -11.57
N ALA A 93 -5.95 12.44 -10.27
CA ALA A 93 -7.21 12.96 -9.72
C ALA A 93 -7.21 14.48 -9.47
N LYS A 94 -6.12 15.19 -9.83
CA LYS A 94 -5.96 16.66 -9.67
C LYS A 94 -6.35 17.15 -8.26
N ILE A 95 -6.03 16.37 -7.23
CA ILE A 95 -6.45 16.63 -5.86
C ILE A 95 -5.52 17.67 -5.23
N LYS A 96 -6.08 18.75 -4.68
CA LYS A 96 -5.31 19.82 -4.04
C LYS A 96 -4.75 19.48 -2.65
N LYS A 97 -5.26 18.43 -2.00
CA LYS A 97 -4.87 18.04 -0.64
C LYS A 97 -5.05 16.53 -0.43
N LEU A 98 -3.94 15.85 -0.14
CA LEU A 98 -3.92 14.47 0.31
C LEU A 98 -3.67 14.45 1.83
N THR A 99 -4.36 13.59 2.56
CA THR A 99 -4.08 13.32 3.97
C THR A 99 -3.68 11.86 4.08
N MET A 100 -2.49 11.64 4.63
CA MET A 100 -1.85 10.34 4.69
C MET A 100 -1.69 9.94 6.15
N PHE A 101 -2.11 8.74 6.47
CA PHE A 101 -1.92 8.13 7.78
C PHE A 101 -0.95 6.98 7.58
N LEU A 102 0.24 7.11 8.14
CA LEU A 102 1.19 6.02 8.21
C LEU A 102 1.09 5.39 9.60
N VAL A 103 0.75 4.11 9.63
CA VAL A 103 0.72 3.31 10.85
C VAL A 103 1.84 2.30 10.70
N THR A 104 2.89 2.43 11.51
CA THR A 104 4.03 1.49 11.53
C THR A 104 4.05 0.75 12.85
N GLN A 105 4.64 -0.44 12.86
CA GLN A 105 4.98 -1.09 14.11
C GLN A 105 6.23 -0.42 14.71
N LEU A 106 6.33 -0.39 16.04
CA LEU A 106 7.53 0.05 16.75
C LEU A 106 8.71 -0.84 16.32
N GLY A 107 9.76 -0.23 15.72
CA GLY A 107 10.96 -0.92 15.24
C GLY A 107 11.12 -1.00 13.71
N GLU A 108 10.18 -0.46 12.92
CA GLU A 108 10.23 -0.46 11.44
C GLU A 108 10.75 0.85 10.80
N THR A 109 11.31 1.78 11.58
CA THR A 109 11.87 3.06 11.08
C THR A 109 13.36 2.99 10.78
#